data_AF-A0A4Y2N3Q1-F1
#
_entry.id   AF-A0A4Y2N3Q1-F1
#
_cell.length_a   1.000
_cell.length_b   1.000
_cell.length_c   1.000
_cell.angle_alpha   90.00
_cell.angle_beta   90.00
_cell.angle_gamma   90.00
#
_symmetry.space_group_name_H-M   'P 1'
#
loop_
_entity.id
_entity.type
_entity.pdbx_description
1 polymer ?
#
loop_
_entity_poly.entity_id
_entity_poly.type
_entity_poly.pdbx_seq_one_letter_code
_entity_poly.pdbx_strand_id
1 'polypeptide(L)'
;MAFRLVSFATKNSHTKKSNLERHFTTKHTQFAGKYPTGDARKKAVEELQRKQQLSSFMLSNWTQSSNNVNLANFAVSLEIAERGKPFTYDEYVEDCFICASEELFRDFKNKAEIIKKSKTCHYLLKQYKMELLKCLQM
;
A
#
# COMPACT_ATOMS: atom_id res chain seq x y z
N MET A 1 -29.06 18.74 9.03
CA MET A 1 -27.66 18.36 9.34
C MET A 1 -26.93 18.08 8.04
N ALA A 2 -26.04 18.97 7.63
CA ALA A 2 -25.11 18.72 6.52
C ALA A 2 -23.74 19.23 6.98
N PHE A 3 -22.92 18.31 7.48
CA PHE A 3 -21.51 18.56 7.74
C PHE A 3 -20.85 18.83 6.39
N ARG A 4 -20.61 20.09 6.07
CA ARG A 4 -19.67 20.46 5.01
C ARG A 4 -18.29 20.02 5.50
N LEU A 5 -17.65 19.12 4.75
CA LEU A 5 -16.23 18.85 4.84
C LEU A 5 -15.48 20.18 4.84
N VAL A 6 -15.06 20.64 6.01
CA VAL A 6 -14.07 21.70 6.15
C VAL A 6 -12.78 21.07 5.63
N SER A 7 -12.45 21.39 4.38
CA SER A 7 -11.12 21.22 3.85
C SER A 7 -10.16 21.85 4.85
N PHE A 8 -9.43 21.01 5.59
CA PHE A 8 -8.33 21.42 6.44
C PHE A 8 -7.13 21.77 5.55
N ALA A 9 -7.33 22.68 4.61
CA ALA A 9 -6.26 23.44 4.00
C ALA A 9 -5.89 24.50 5.02
N THR A 10 -4.97 24.16 5.92
CA THR A 10 -4.27 25.13 6.76
C THR A 10 -3.50 26.11 5.87
N LYS A 11 -4.21 27.11 5.36
CA LYS A 11 -3.66 28.43 5.05
C LYS A 11 -3.28 29.06 6.38
N ASN A 12 -2.10 28.72 6.90
CA ASN A 12 -1.51 29.52 7.98
C ASN A 12 0.02 29.39 8.04
N SER A 13 0.68 29.87 7.01
CA SER A 13 1.59 31.01 7.13
C SER A 13 2.06 31.32 5.72
N HIS A 14 2.18 32.60 5.38
CA HIS A 14 2.98 32.96 4.23
C HIS A 14 4.40 32.42 4.47
N THR A 15 4.78 31.33 3.79
CA THR A 15 6.17 30.90 3.62
C THR A 15 6.86 31.91 2.71
N LYS A 16 6.93 33.18 3.17
CA LYS A 16 7.66 34.24 2.50
C LYS A 16 9.08 33.72 2.33
N LYS A 17 9.64 33.88 1.12
CA LYS A 17 11.02 33.49 0.82
C LYS A 17 12.00 33.98 1.90
N SER A 18 11.80 35.20 2.39
CA SER A 18 12.57 35.79 3.50
C SER A 18 12.50 34.99 4.81
N ASN A 19 11.36 34.39 5.15
CA ASN A 19 11.20 33.58 6.34
C ASN A 19 11.94 32.25 6.23
N LEU A 20 11.87 31.60 5.05
CA LEU A 20 12.59 30.36 4.77
C LEU A 20 14.10 30.61 4.72
N GLU A 21 14.52 31.70 4.10
CA GLU A 21 15.93 32.10 4.00
C GLU A 21 16.52 32.43 5.38
N ARG A 22 15.79 33.17 6.22
CA ARG A 22 16.18 33.40 7.62
C ARG A 22 16.23 32.09 8.40
N HIS A 23 15.25 31.21 8.23
CA HIS A 23 15.26 29.91 8.91
C HIS A 23 16.49 29.08 8.52
N PHE A 24 16.79 28.98 7.23
CA PHE A 24 17.93 28.23 6.73
C PHE A 24 19.26 28.81 7.23
N THR A 25 19.41 30.13 7.17
CA THR A 25 20.64 30.81 7.60
C THR A 25 20.83 30.82 9.13
N THR A 26 19.75 30.80 9.93
CA THR A 26 19.85 30.81 11.40
C THR A 26 19.87 29.41 12.03
N LYS A 27 19.10 28.45 11.50
CA LYS A 27 18.95 27.10 12.08
C LYS A 27 19.83 26.04 11.42
N HIS A 28 20.29 26.28 10.20
CA HIS A 28 21.16 25.36 9.46
C HIS A 28 22.53 25.98 9.14
N THR A 29 23.05 26.82 10.04
CA THR A 29 24.41 27.40 9.95
C THR A 29 25.49 26.34 9.75
N GLN A 30 25.37 25.21 10.43
CA GLN A 30 26.30 24.08 10.30
C GLN A 30 26.35 23.49 8.88
N PHE A 31 25.23 23.52 8.15
CA PHE A 31 25.18 23.04 6.77
C PHE A 31 26.00 23.95 5.84
N ALA A 32 25.90 25.27 6.03
CA ALA A 32 26.70 26.23 5.28
C ALA A 32 28.21 26.10 5.57
N GLY A 33 28.58 25.80 6.81
CA GLY A 33 29.97 25.53 7.21
C GLY A 33 30.52 24.22 6.65
N LYS A 34 29.70 23.16 6.61
CA LYS A 34 30.09 21.84 6.10
C LYS A 34 30.13 21.78 4.56
N TYR A 35 29.24 22.53 3.90
CA TYR A 35 29.12 22.56 2.44
C TYR A 35 29.16 24.02 1.94
N PRO A 36 30.35 24.54 1.58
CA PRO A 36 30.48 25.89 1.04
C PRO A 36 29.77 26.04 -0.31
N THR A 37 29.44 27.28 -0.68
CA THR A 37 28.69 27.58 -1.91
C THR A 37 29.45 27.07 -3.14
N GLY A 38 28.74 26.43 -4.08
CA GLY A 38 29.34 25.82 -5.28
C GLY A 38 28.92 24.35 -5.43
N ASP A 39 29.71 23.58 -6.17
CA ASP A 39 29.37 22.20 -6.54
C ASP A 39 29.21 21.26 -5.34
N ALA A 40 29.99 21.46 -4.28
CA ALA A 40 29.89 20.67 -3.06
C ALA A 40 28.50 20.79 -2.41
N ARG A 41 27.94 22.01 -2.36
CA ARG A 41 26.59 22.24 -1.83
C ARG A 41 25.52 21.70 -2.76
N LYS A 42 25.69 21.86 -4.08
CA LYS A 42 24.73 21.33 -5.07
C LYS A 42 24.59 19.82 -4.95
N LYS A 43 25.71 19.09 -4.90
CA LYS A 43 25.72 17.62 -4.70
C LYS A 43 25.09 17.20 -3.37
N ALA A 44 25.38 17.92 -2.29
CA ALA A 44 24.78 17.62 -0.98
C ALA A 44 23.25 17.80 -0.97
N VAL A 45 22.75 18.84 -1.65
CA VAL A 45 21.30 19.07 -1.80
C VAL A 45 20.66 17.97 -2.65
N GLU A 46 21.27 17.60 -3.78
CA GLU A 46 20.79 16.50 -4.62
C GLU A 46 20.72 15.18 -3.84
N GLU A 47 21.72 14.87 -3.02
CA GLU A 47 21.72 13.66 -2.19
C GLU A 47 20.62 13.71 -1.11
N LEU A 48 20.42 14.85 -0.46
CA LEU A 48 19.35 15.04 0.53
C LEU A 48 17.96 14.92 -0.12
N GLN A 49 17.77 15.50 -1.30
CA GLN A 49 16.53 15.34 -2.07
C GLN A 49 16.28 13.89 -2.43
N ARG A 50 17.31 13.15 -2.87
CA ARG A 50 17.20 11.73 -3.17
C ARG A 50 16.82 10.92 -1.93
N LYS A 51 17.41 11.23 -0.76
CA LYS A 51 17.05 10.59 0.52
C LYS A 51 15.60 10.89 0.92
N GLN A 52 15.14 12.14 0.73
CA GLN A 52 13.76 12.53 0.98
C GLN A 52 12.77 11.82 0.04
N GLN A 53 13.13 11.69 -1.24
CA GLN A 53 12.31 10.97 -2.22
C GLN A 53 12.21 9.48 -1.86
N LEU A 54 13.32 8.85 -1.47
CA LEU A 54 13.31 7.48 -0.98
C LEU A 54 12.43 7.30 0.26
N SER A 55 12.54 8.19 1.26
CA SER A 55 11.71 8.08 2.46
C SER A 55 10.23 8.33 2.16
N SER A 56 9.92 9.28 1.29
CA SER A 56 8.54 9.57 0.85
C SER A 56 7.95 8.41 0.05
N PHE A 57 8.75 7.74 -0.79
CA PHE A 57 8.34 6.55 -1.53
C PHE A 57 7.97 5.38 -0.61
N MET A 58 8.75 5.17 0.47
CA MET A 58 8.43 4.16 1.48
C MET A 58 7.10 4.47 2.18
N LEU A 59 6.85 5.74 2.52
CA LEU A 59 5.62 6.18 3.16
C LEU A 59 4.40 6.07 2.23
N SER A 60 4.55 6.43 0.95
CA SER A 60 3.48 6.31 -0.04
C SER A 60 3.10 4.85 -0.28
N ASN A 61 4.09 3.95 -0.38
CA ASN A 61 3.84 2.51 -0.53
C ASN A 61 3.09 1.93 0.68
N TRP A 62 3.43 2.37 1.90
CA TRP A 62 2.73 1.94 3.11
C TRP A 62 1.28 2.43 3.15
N THR A 63 1.05 3.70 2.80
CA THR A 63 -0.31 4.29 2.71
C THR A 63 -1.14 3.62 1.61
N GLN A 64 -0.51 3.21 0.51
CA GLN A 64 -1.17 2.50 -0.58
C GLN A 64 -1.52 1.06 -0.18
N SER A 65 -0.63 0.37 0.54
CA SER A 65 -0.90 -0.97 1.05
C SER A 65 -2.08 -1.01 2.03
N SER A 66 -2.23 -0.01 2.91
CA SER A 66 -3.38 0.07 3.81
C SER A 66 -4.70 0.32 3.05
N ASN A 67 -4.66 1.11 1.97
CA ASN A 67 -5.81 1.27 1.08
C ASN A 67 -6.17 -0.04 0.37
N ASN A 68 -5.18 -0.82 -0.09
CA ASN A 68 -5.43 -2.11 -0.72
C ASN A 68 -6.06 -3.11 0.25
N VAL A 69 -5.66 -3.11 1.53
CA VAL A 69 -6.29 -3.92 2.57
C VAL A 69 -7.76 -3.53 2.77
N ASN A 70 -8.07 -2.23 2.78
CA ASN A 70 -9.45 -1.76 2.88
C ASN A 70 -10.29 -2.18 1.67
N LEU A 71 -9.74 -2.07 0.46
CA LEU A 71 -10.40 -2.52 -0.77
C LEU A 71 -10.64 -4.04 -0.78
N ALA A 72 -9.65 -4.83 -0.32
CA ALA A 72 -9.78 -6.27 -0.18
C ALA A 72 -10.90 -6.65 0.81
N ASN A 73 -10.95 -5.98 1.95
CA ASN A 73 -12.01 -6.19 2.94
C ASN A 73 -13.40 -5.85 2.38
N PHE A 74 -13.49 -4.76 1.60
CA PHE A 74 -14.74 -4.40 0.93
C PHE A 74 -15.15 -5.43 -0.12
N ALA A 75 -14.21 -5.89 -0.96
CA ALA A 75 -14.46 -6.91 -1.97
C ALA A 75 -14.95 -8.22 -1.35
N VAL A 76 -14.32 -8.68 -0.26
CA VAL A 76 -14.77 -9.87 0.49
C VAL A 76 -16.15 -9.65 1.10
N SER A 77 -16.39 -8.50 1.72
CA SER A 77 -17.70 -8.19 2.32
C SER A 77 -18.82 -8.15 1.29
N LEU A 78 -18.53 -7.63 0.09
CA LEU A 78 -19.46 -7.62 -1.03
C LEU A 78 -19.77 -9.04 -1.51
N GLU A 79 -18.74 -9.86 -1.72
CA GLU A 79 -18.90 -11.26 -2.13
C GLU A 79 -19.75 -12.06 -1.13
N ILE A 80 -19.55 -11.80 0.16
CA ILE A 80 -20.34 -12.39 1.25
C ILE A 80 -21.80 -11.95 1.17
N ALA A 81 -22.02 -10.64 1.01
CA ALA A 81 -23.36 -10.04 0.98
C ALA A 81 -24.16 -10.51 -0.25
N GLU A 82 -23.52 -10.59 -1.42
CA GLU A 82 -24.15 -11.01 -2.68
C GLU A 82 -24.56 -12.49 -2.65
N ARG A 83 -23.76 -13.36 -2.02
CA ARG A 83 -24.10 -14.78 -1.92
C ARG A 83 -25.20 -15.07 -0.93
N GLY A 84 -25.27 -14.32 0.17
CA GLY A 84 -26.32 -14.46 1.19
C GLY A 84 -26.40 -15.87 1.82
N LYS A 85 -25.31 -16.65 1.76
CA LYS A 85 -25.24 -18.03 2.26
C LYS A 85 -24.22 -18.16 3.39
N PRO A 86 -24.45 -19.07 4.36
CA PRO A 86 -23.46 -19.39 5.39
C PRO A 86 -22.13 -19.86 4.78
N PHE A 87 -21.02 -19.65 5.51
CA PHE A 87 -19.67 -20.12 5.16
C PHE A 87 -19.52 -21.65 5.26
N THR A 88 -20.33 -22.39 4.50
CA THR A 88 -20.36 -23.86 4.51
C THR A 88 -19.84 -24.49 3.22
N TYR A 89 -19.74 -23.71 2.13
CA TYR A 89 -19.18 -24.17 0.86
C TYR A 89 -17.71 -23.78 0.73
N ASP A 90 -16.87 -24.75 0.38
CA ASP A 90 -15.44 -24.60 0.13
C ASP A 90 -15.14 -23.70 -1.07
N GLU A 91 -16.01 -23.71 -2.08
CA GLU A 91 -15.97 -22.81 -3.24
C GLU A 91 -16.19 -21.33 -2.85
N TYR A 92 -16.96 -21.08 -1.78
CA TYR A 92 -17.21 -19.72 -1.31
C TYR A 92 -16.02 -19.07 -0.60
N VAL A 93 -15.27 -19.86 0.18
CA VAL A 93 -14.01 -19.40 0.77
C VAL A 93 -12.97 -19.10 -0.33
N GLU A 94 -12.99 -19.89 -1.40
CA GLU A 94 -12.11 -19.73 -2.55
C GLU A 94 -12.36 -18.40 -3.27
N ASP A 95 -13.61 -18.09 -3.60
CA ASP A 95 -13.95 -16.86 -4.30
C ASP A 95 -13.64 -15.61 -3.46
N CYS A 96 -13.93 -15.65 -2.15
CA CYS A 96 -13.52 -14.59 -1.22
C CYS A 96 -12.00 -14.38 -1.23
N PHE A 97 -11.21 -15.46 -1.24
CA PHE A 97 -9.76 -15.37 -1.27
C PHE A 97 -9.24 -14.80 -2.59
N ILE A 98 -9.84 -15.20 -3.72
CA ILE A 98 -9.48 -14.68 -5.05
C ILE A 98 -9.76 -13.17 -5.10
N CYS A 99 -10.96 -12.73 -4.72
CA CYS A 99 -11.34 -11.31 -4.69
C CYS A 99 -10.42 -10.49 -3.78
N ALA A 100 -10.09 -10.99 -2.59
CA ALA A 100 -9.13 -10.35 -1.70
C ALA A 100 -7.74 -10.24 -2.34
N SER A 101 -7.26 -11.31 -2.98
CA SER A 101 -5.94 -11.35 -3.59
C SER A 101 -5.79 -10.37 -4.75
N GLU A 102 -6.85 -10.13 -5.51
CA GLU A 102 -6.83 -9.15 -6.62
C GLU A 102 -6.55 -7.73 -6.15
N GLU A 103 -7.05 -7.40 -4.95
CA GLU A 103 -6.90 -6.11 -4.29
C GLU A 103 -5.59 -6.00 -3.51
N LEU A 104 -5.24 -7.02 -2.72
CA LEU A 104 -4.02 -7.04 -1.91
C LEU A 104 -2.75 -6.94 -2.77
N PHE A 105 -2.74 -7.62 -3.92
CA PHE A 105 -1.61 -7.66 -4.84
C PHE A 105 -1.77 -6.71 -6.03
N ARG A 106 -2.70 -5.75 -5.98
CA ARG A 106 -3.01 -4.82 -7.07
C ARG A 106 -1.75 -4.18 -7.69
N ASP A 107 -0.83 -3.74 -6.84
CA ASP A 107 0.36 -2.99 -7.23
C ASP A 107 1.62 -3.87 -7.38
N PHE A 108 1.48 -5.17 -7.17
CA PHE A 108 2.60 -6.10 -7.29
C PHE A 108 2.91 -6.39 -8.75
N LYS A 109 4.18 -6.25 -9.15
CA LYS A 109 4.63 -6.57 -10.51
C LYS A 109 4.35 -8.01 -10.92
N ASN A 110 4.30 -8.93 -9.96
CA ASN A 110 4.03 -10.36 -10.13
C ASN A 110 2.60 -10.78 -9.74
N LYS A 111 1.64 -9.83 -9.71
CA LYS A 111 0.22 -10.10 -9.37
C LYS A 111 -0.34 -11.36 -10.02
N ALA A 112 -0.20 -11.46 -11.34
CA ALA A 112 -0.78 -12.57 -12.11
C ALA A 112 -0.19 -13.93 -11.71
N GLU A 113 1.10 -13.97 -11.37
CA GLU A 113 1.77 -15.18 -10.91
C GLU A 113 1.30 -15.60 -9.52
N ILE A 114 1.14 -14.64 -8.61
CA ILE A 114 0.64 -14.87 -7.25
C ILE A 114 -0.78 -15.42 -7.29
N ILE A 115 -1.68 -14.78 -8.06
CA ILE A 115 -3.07 -15.23 -8.21
C ILE A 115 -3.12 -16.63 -8.84
N LYS A 116 -2.31 -16.88 -9.88
CA LYS A 116 -2.24 -18.20 -10.53
C LYS A 116 -1.81 -19.28 -9.54
N LYS A 117 -0.74 -19.04 -8.78
CA LYS A 117 -0.24 -19.99 -7.78
C LYS A 117 -1.27 -20.26 -6.68
N SER A 118 -1.99 -19.23 -6.24
CA SER A 118 -3.07 -19.39 -5.26
C SER A 118 -4.17 -20.34 -5.76
N LYS A 119 -4.64 -20.14 -7.00
CA LYS A 119 -5.65 -20.99 -7.63
C LYS A 119 -5.15 -22.43 -7.82
N THR A 120 -3.90 -22.61 -8.24
CA THR A 120 -3.29 -23.94 -8.43
C THR A 120 -3.12 -24.71 -7.12
N CYS A 121 -2.64 -24.06 -6.06
CA CYS A 121 -2.45 -24.70 -4.75
C CYS A 121 -3.75 -25.30 -4.22
N HIS A 122 -4.85 -24.55 -4.34
CA HIS A 122 -6.17 -25.00 -3.92
C HIS A 122 -6.72 -26.16 -4.75
N TYR A 123 -6.58 -26.10 -6.08
CA TYR A 123 -6.98 -27.21 -6.96
C TYR A 123 -6.30 -28.53 -6.55
N LEU A 124 -4.99 -28.47 -6.27
CA LEU A 124 -4.23 -29.64 -5.83
C LEU A 124 -4.75 -30.18 -4.50
N LEU A 125 -5.01 -29.31 -3.51
CA LEU A 125 -5.56 -29.72 -2.21
C LEU A 125 -6.94 -30.38 -2.34
N LYS A 126 -7.82 -29.86 -3.21
CA LYS A 126 -9.12 -30.48 -3.54
C LYS A 126 -8.93 -31.87 -4.16
N GLN A 127 -8.01 -32.03 -5.10
CA GLN A 127 -7.71 -33.32 -5.75
C GLN A 127 -7.19 -34.36 -4.75
N TYR A 128 -6.19 -34.00 -3.93
CA TYR A 128 -5.66 -34.91 -2.90
C TYR A 128 -6.71 -35.34 -1.88
N LYS A 129 -7.59 -34.42 -1.45
CA LYS A 129 -8.69 -34.75 -0.54
C LYS A 129 -9.69 -35.73 -1.18
N MET A 130 -10.03 -35.52 -2.46
CA MET A 130 -10.91 -36.41 -3.22
C MET A 130 -10.30 -37.80 -3.41
N GLU A 131 -9.00 -37.89 -3.72
CA GLU A 131 -8.28 -39.16 -3.83
C GLU A 131 -8.22 -39.89 -2.48
N LEU A 132 -7.90 -39.19 -1.39
CA LEU A 132 -7.91 -39.75 -0.04
C LEU A 132 -9.30 -40.28 0.36
N LEU A 133 -10.38 -39.56 0.02
CA LEU A 133 -11.74 -40.01 0.32
C LEU A 133 -12.09 -41.30 -0.42
N LYS A 134 -11.68 -41.42 -1.69
CA LYS A 134 -11.85 -42.65 -2.49
C LYS A 134 -11.09 -43.82 -1.88
N CYS A 135 -9.87 -43.60 -1.40
CA CYS A 135 -9.07 -44.63 -0.72
C CYS A 135 -9.65 -45.07 0.63
N LEU A 136 -10.37 -44.20 1.34
CA LEU A 136 -11.01 -44.52 2.63
C LEU A 136 -12.38 -45.19 2.49
N GLN A 137 -13.00 -45.12 1.31
CA GLN A 137 -14.30 -45.73 1.01
C GLN A 137 -14.17 -47.10 0.32
N MET A 138 -12.95 -47.59 0.12
CA MET A 138 -12.61 -48.96 -0.26
C MET A 138 -12.27 -49.79 0.97
#